data_AF-A0A7S2TED3-F1
#
_entry.id   AF-A0A7S2TED3-F1
#
_cell.length_a   1.000
_cell.length_b   1.000
_cell.length_c   1.000
_cell.angle_alpha   90.00
_cell.angle_beta   90.00
_cell.angle_gamma   90.00
#
_symmetry.space_group_name_H-M   'P 1'
#
loop_
_entity.id
_entity.type
_entity.pdbx_description
1 polymer ?
#
loop_
_entity_poly.entity_id
_entity_poly.type
_entity_poly.pdbx_seq_one_letter_code
_entity_poly.pdbx_strand_id
1 'polypeptide(L)'
;PTPHSGGPDKAKADAKGEHKDEKTPVLPEGDLDLRRMALIARGKPSDHSGEVVFLPNAKFDIDKTIFASLDSALARAFIADKVGVTPFWSDKAEQSIRLAFCRVPKAPRYDKVLVDFMNEKCDFAVEHADGSFMDHLKFCYEYSHKHFPDRSPRVLLLHSIMGVGTNFFPMKADKIPELQSLLTKAEFEHVSIFPTMLRLLQSGALMDELATLPVERLRRLKSFTCHRVIDNKTVTVGAQVFWDQLNYQLVHLLDFLPASSWKRHADDNFLKSFQELHGLLTRHEQLRCTVDYDATEGSSSAEGQPRTLVSLLRGVVPSSVAINMARGALRKFSKQIGHSFDYTLTFAEE
;
A
#
# COMPACT_ATOMS: atom_id res chain seq x y z
N PRO A 1 -31.88 57.60 -61.65
CA PRO A 1 -30.87 58.50 -61.05
C PRO A 1 -30.20 57.84 -59.83
N THR A 2 -29.09 57.15 -60.06
CA THR A 2 -27.98 56.99 -59.11
C THR A 2 -27.20 58.32 -59.04
N PRO A 3 -26.26 58.59 -58.08
CA PRO A 3 -25.44 57.61 -57.35
C PRO A 3 -24.99 57.93 -55.89
N HIS A 4 -24.33 56.91 -55.27
CA HIS A 4 -23.21 56.91 -54.28
C HIS A 4 -23.34 57.71 -52.95
N SER A 5 -22.79 57.32 -51.78
CA SER A 5 -21.77 56.35 -51.31
C SER A 5 -21.94 56.19 -49.78
N GLY A 6 -21.72 55.01 -49.17
CA GLY A 6 -20.50 54.72 -48.38
C GLY A 6 -20.81 54.48 -46.88
N GLY A 7 -20.63 53.24 -46.39
CA GLY A 7 -20.81 52.81 -44.98
C GLY A 7 -19.58 53.08 -44.07
N PRO A 8 -19.25 52.24 -43.06
CA PRO A 8 -20.04 51.20 -42.37
C PRO A 8 -19.87 51.14 -40.82
N ASP A 9 -20.65 50.23 -40.21
CA ASP A 9 -20.44 49.43 -38.99
C ASP A 9 -20.24 50.03 -37.58
N LYS A 10 -21.28 49.85 -36.75
CA LYS A 10 -21.15 49.35 -35.36
C LYS A 10 -22.38 48.50 -34.99
N ALA A 11 -22.20 47.19 -34.83
CA ALA A 11 -23.08 46.36 -34.02
C ALA A 11 -22.27 45.24 -33.35
N LYS A 12 -21.97 45.45 -32.07
CA LYS A 12 -21.59 44.41 -31.10
C LYS A 12 -22.88 43.81 -30.54
N ALA A 13 -23.00 42.49 -30.53
CA ALA A 13 -23.80 41.75 -29.53
C ALA A 13 -23.40 40.26 -29.55
N ASP A 14 -22.54 39.91 -28.60
CA ASP A 14 -22.60 38.76 -27.70
C ASP A 14 -23.05 37.38 -28.24
N ALA A 15 -22.06 36.57 -28.60
CA ALA A 15 -22.14 35.12 -28.49
C ALA A 15 -21.23 34.67 -27.33
N LYS A 16 -21.79 34.58 -26.12
CA LYS A 16 -21.15 33.89 -24.99
C LYS A 16 -21.33 32.39 -25.20
N GLY A 17 -20.37 31.78 -25.88
CA GLY A 17 -20.12 30.34 -25.75
C GLY A 17 -19.45 30.10 -24.40
N GLU A 18 -20.22 29.63 -23.42
CA GLU A 18 -19.64 29.06 -22.21
C GLU A 18 -18.90 27.77 -22.60
N HIS A 19 -17.59 27.89 -22.79
CA HIS A 19 -16.69 26.75 -22.64
C HIS A 19 -16.84 26.28 -21.19
N LYS A 20 -17.68 25.27 -20.97
CA LYS A 20 -17.54 24.42 -19.79
C LYS A 20 -16.18 23.75 -19.94
N ASP A 21 -15.18 24.28 -19.26
CA ASP A 21 -14.00 23.51 -18.89
C ASP A 21 -14.52 22.31 -18.12
N GLU A 22 -14.69 21.21 -18.84
CA GLU A 22 -14.90 19.89 -18.29
C GLU A 22 -13.62 19.61 -17.49
N LYS A 23 -13.65 19.95 -16.20
CA LYS A 23 -12.55 19.66 -15.27
C LYS A 23 -12.32 18.16 -15.36
N THR A 24 -11.30 17.77 -16.13
CA THR A 24 -10.77 16.42 -16.11
C THR A 24 -10.55 16.09 -14.64
N PRO A 25 -11.18 15.04 -14.09
CA PRO A 25 -11.00 14.69 -12.69
C PRO A 25 -9.52 14.48 -12.45
N VAL A 26 -8.87 15.39 -11.73
CA VAL A 26 -7.51 15.17 -11.25
C VAL A 26 -7.66 14.19 -10.10
N LEU A 27 -7.00 13.02 -10.15
CA LEU A 27 -6.93 12.16 -8.97
C LEU A 27 -6.49 13.04 -7.80
N PRO A 28 -7.22 13.07 -6.68
CA PRO A 28 -6.73 13.77 -5.50
C PRO A 28 -5.35 13.20 -5.19
N GLU A 29 -4.33 14.06 -5.08
CA GLU A 29 -2.94 13.61 -4.90
C GLU A 29 -2.76 12.80 -3.60
N GLY A 30 -3.76 12.81 -2.70
CA GLY A 30 -3.69 12.27 -1.36
C GLY A 30 -3.00 13.23 -0.40
N ASP A 31 -3.36 13.14 0.88
CA ASP A 31 -2.77 13.91 1.97
C ASP A 31 -2.02 12.99 2.93
N LEU A 32 -0.72 13.25 3.13
CA LEU A 32 0.07 12.49 4.09
C LEU A 32 -0.32 12.89 5.51
N ASP A 33 -0.71 11.91 6.32
CA ASP A 33 -0.83 12.12 7.76
C ASP A 33 0.54 12.31 8.43
N LEU A 34 0.54 12.71 9.71
CA LEU A 34 1.78 12.93 10.46
C LEU A 34 2.62 11.66 10.63
N ARG A 35 1.99 10.48 10.70
CA ARG A 35 2.71 9.20 10.80
C ARG A 35 3.52 8.94 9.53
N ARG A 36 2.89 9.06 8.37
CA ARG A 36 3.49 8.90 7.04
C ARG A 36 4.58 9.93 6.79
N MET A 37 4.34 11.19 7.17
CA MET A 37 5.38 12.23 7.14
C MET A 37 6.59 11.85 8.00
N ALA A 38 6.38 11.35 9.23
CA ALA A 38 7.45 10.94 10.11
C ALA A 38 8.26 9.77 9.52
N LEU A 39 7.58 8.75 8.99
CA LEU A 39 8.19 7.61 8.31
C LEU A 39 9.09 8.06 7.15
N ILE A 40 8.57 8.89 6.23
CA ILE A 40 9.34 9.38 5.09
C ILE A 40 10.49 10.28 5.57
N ALA A 41 10.26 11.17 6.53
CA ALA A 41 11.29 12.08 7.03
C ALA A 41 12.49 11.30 7.61
N ARG A 42 12.21 10.24 8.38
CA ARG A 42 13.24 9.50 9.13
C ARG A 42 13.81 8.29 8.40
N GLY A 43 13.09 7.71 7.43
CA GLY A 43 13.49 6.43 6.81
C GLY A 43 13.41 5.25 7.78
N LYS A 44 12.59 5.40 8.83
CA LYS A 44 12.34 4.35 9.81
C LYS A 44 10.94 4.40 10.40
N PRO A 45 10.37 3.24 10.76
CA PRO A 45 9.26 3.20 11.70
C PRO A 45 9.66 3.76 13.06
N SER A 46 8.73 4.35 13.81
CA SER A 46 8.97 4.85 15.16
C SER A 46 7.74 4.60 16.04
N ASP A 47 7.97 4.24 17.31
CA ASP A 47 6.92 4.17 18.32
C ASP A 47 6.70 5.55 18.94
N HIS A 48 5.53 6.14 18.70
CA HIS A 48 5.15 7.47 19.16
C HIS A 48 4.36 7.45 20.48
N SER A 49 4.61 6.47 21.36
CA SER A 49 3.91 6.42 22.66
C SER A 49 4.15 7.69 23.48
N GLY A 50 3.08 8.27 24.00
CA GLY A 50 3.10 9.56 24.70
C GLY A 50 3.04 10.78 23.78
N GLU A 51 3.21 10.61 22.46
CA GLU A 51 3.13 11.69 21.47
C GLU A 51 1.81 11.69 20.69
N VAL A 52 1.11 10.54 20.66
CA VAL A 52 -0.16 10.35 19.93
C VAL A 52 -1.20 9.65 20.81
N VAL A 53 -2.46 10.09 20.69
CA VAL A 53 -3.65 9.50 21.29
C VAL A 53 -4.62 9.09 20.19
N PHE A 54 -5.24 7.92 20.32
CA PHE A 54 -6.21 7.40 19.39
C PHE A 54 -7.61 7.44 19.99
N LEU A 55 -8.56 8.02 19.26
CA LEU A 55 -9.97 7.99 19.62
C LEU A 55 -10.76 7.20 18.57
N PRO A 56 -11.79 6.42 18.96
CA PRO A 56 -12.67 5.77 18.00
C PRO A 56 -13.30 6.78 17.05
N ASN A 57 -13.30 6.47 15.75
CA ASN A 57 -13.96 7.29 14.73
C ASN A 57 -15.44 6.91 14.64
N ALA A 58 -16.31 7.75 15.20
CA ALA A 58 -17.76 7.50 15.22
C ALA A 58 -18.41 7.45 13.82
N LYS A 59 -17.73 7.93 12.78
CA LYS A 59 -18.19 7.89 11.38
C LYS A 59 -17.64 6.70 10.60
N PHE A 60 -16.77 5.89 11.20
CA PHE A 60 -16.17 4.76 10.52
C PHE A 60 -17.23 3.69 10.24
N ASP A 61 -17.29 3.26 8.98
CA ASP A 61 -18.20 2.24 8.49
C ASP A 61 -17.41 1.21 7.70
N ILE A 62 -17.22 0.02 8.27
CA ILE A 62 -16.45 -1.06 7.66
C ILE A 62 -17.07 -1.55 6.34
N ASP A 63 -18.39 -1.40 6.15
CA ASP A 63 -19.09 -1.80 4.93
C ASP A 63 -18.81 -0.87 3.74
N LYS A 64 -18.22 0.30 4.00
CA LYS A 64 -17.76 1.25 2.97
C LYS A 64 -16.27 1.11 2.65
N THR A 65 -15.67 -0.05 2.98
CA THR A 65 -14.25 -0.33 2.77
C THR A 65 -14.05 -1.64 2.02
N ILE A 66 -12.81 -1.91 1.60
CA ILE A 66 -12.40 -3.21 1.03
C ILE A 66 -12.68 -4.41 1.94
N PHE A 67 -12.91 -4.17 3.23
CA PHE A 67 -13.22 -5.19 4.24
C PHE A 67 -14.72 -5.53 4.34
N ALA A 68 -15.58 -4.88 3.54
CA ALA A 68 -17.02 -5.22 3.48
C ALA A 68 -17.26 -6.71 3.17
N SER A 69 -16.35 -7.32 2.40
CA SER A 69 -16.38 -8.74 2.03
C SER A 69 -15.94 -9.72 3.13
N LEU A 70 -15.55 -9.25 4.32
CA LEU A 70 -15.25 -10.13 5.44
C LEU A 70 -16.53 -10.74 6.01
N ASP A 71 -16.62 -12.07 5.99
CA ASP A 71 -17.81 -12.80 6.47
C ASP A 71 -17.84 -13.01 8.00
N SER A 72 -16.69 -12.89 8.68
CA SER A 72 -16.60 -13.16 10.12
C SER A 72 -16.83 -11.90 10.93
N ALA A 73 -17.88 -11.89 11.77
CA ALA A 73 -18.17 -10.78 12.68
C ALA A 73 -16.98 -10.45 13.60
N LEU A 74 -16.25 -11.48 14.07
CA LEU A 74 -15.05 -11.30 14.88
C LEU A 74 -13.91 -10.64 14.08
N ALA A 75 -13.67 -11.10 12.85
CA ALA A 75 -12.64 -10.50 12.00
C ALA A 75 -12.99 -9.05 11.65
N ARG A 76 -14.26 -8.77 11.34
CA ARG A 76 -14.77 -7.42 11.10
C ARG A 76 -14.58 -6.51 12.32
N ALA A 77 -14.92 -6.99 13.51
CA ALA A 77 -14.74 -6.23 14.75
C ALA A 77 -13.25 -5.92 15.02
N PHE A 78 -12.35 -6.87 14.81
CA PHE A 78 -10.91 -6.63 14.96
C PHE A 78 -10.35 -5.61 13.96
N ILE A 79 -10.77 -5.70 12.69
CA ILE A 79 -10.36 -4.72 11.68
C ILE A 79 -10.95 -3.34 12.00
N ALA A 80 -12.23 -3.26 12.34
CA ALA A 80 -12.89 -2.00 12.68
C ALA A 80 -12.25 -1.32 13.90
N ASP A 81 -11.85 -2.06 14.93
CA ASP A 81 -11.11 -1.52 16.07
C ASP A 81 -9.72 -0.99 15.69
N LYS A 82 -9.06 -1.63 14.70
CA LYS A 82 -7.74 -1.22 14.22
C LYS A 82 -7.80 0.02 13.32
N VAL A 83 -8.73 0.06 12.36
CA VAL A 83 -8.77 1.11 11.32
C VAL A 83 -9.82 2.19 11.60
N GLY A 84 -10.80 1.91 12.46
CA GLY A 84 -11.85 2.85 12.88
C GLY A 84 -11.41 3.77 14.02
N VAL A 85 -10.18 4.26 13.98
CA VAL A 85 -9.63 5.19 14.97
C VAL A 85 -9.04 6.43 14.28
N THR A 86 -9.05 7.56 14.99
CA THR A 86 -8.44 8.81 14.54
C THR A 86 -7.27 9.16 15.47
N PRO A 87 -6.07 9.39 14.93
CA PRO A 87 -4.91 9.81 15.72
C PRO A 87 -4.95 11.32 16.00
N PHE A 88 -4.62 11.69 17.23
CA PHE A 88 -4.45 13.06 17.71
C PHE A 88 -3.05 13.20 18.26
N TRP A 89 -2.26 14.09 17.68
CA TRP A 89 -0.84 14.26 18.00
C TRP A 89 -0.66 15.42 18.98
N SER A 90 0.35 15.32 19.84
CA SER A 90 0.80 16.48 20.62
C SER A 90 1.38 17.56 19.71
N ASP A 91 1.15 18.83 20.03
CA ASP A 91 1.67 19.97 19.25
C ASP A 91 3.19 19.88 19.02
N LYS A 92 3.92 19.43 20.04
CA LYS A 92 5.38 19.23 19.97
C LYS A 92 5.76 18.19 18.91
N ALA A 93 5.06 17.05 18.90
CA ALA A 93 5.34 15.98 17.94
C ALA A 93 4.95 16.41 16.52
N GLU A 94 3.77 17.01 16.35
CA GLU A 94 3.33 17.56 15.07
C GLU A 94 4.34 18.55 14.49
N GLN A 95 4.75 19.55 15.28
CA GLN A 95 5.71 20.57 14.83
C GLN A 95 7.04 19.94 14.43
N SER A 96 7.57 19.03 15.26
CA SER A 96 8.83 18.33 15.00
C SER A 96 8.78 17.51 13.70
N ILE A 97 7.70 16.74 13.51
CA ILE A 97 7.47 15.92 12.33
C ILE A 97 7.38 16.77 11.07
N ARG A 98 6.56 17.84 11.09
CA ARG A 98 6.41 18.74 9.94
C ARG A 98 7.72 19.42 9.57
N LEU A 99 8.48 19.90 10.56
CA LEU A 99 9.80 20.51 10.33
C LEU A 99 10.78 19.52 9.70
N ALA A 100 10.80 18.26 10.16
CA ALA A 100 11.63 17.22 9.57
C ALA A 100 11.18 16.89 8.14
N PHE A 101 9.87 16.80 7.91
CA PHE A 101 9.29 16.50 6.60
C PHE A 101 9.54 17.62 5.58
N CYS A 102 9.54 18.90 5.97
CA CYS A 102 9.89 20.02 5.08
C CYS A 102 11.28 19.92 4.46
N ARG A 103 12.18 19.09 5.03
CA ARG A 103 13.54 18.83 4.51
C ARG A 103 13.60 17.63 3.56
N VAL A 104 12.50 16.89 3.40
CA VAL A 104 12.39 15.79 2.46
C VAL A 104 12.39 16.35 1.04
N PRO A 105 13.25 15.85 0.13
CA PRO A 105 13.14 16.17 -1.28
C PRO A 105 11.77 15.78 -1.82
N LYS A 106 11.12 16.71 -2.54
CA LYS A 106 9.81 16.42 -3.14
C LYS A 106 9.95 15.33 -4.18
N ALA A 107 9.07 14.33 -4.11
CA ALA A 107 8.99 13.33 -5.15
C ALA A 107 8.55 13.95 -6.50
N PRO A 108 8.92 13.34 -7.64
CA PRO A 108 8.44 13.77 -8.93
C PRO A 108 6.91 13.75 -8.98
N ARG A 109 6.34 14.63 -9.81
CA ARG A 109 4.91 14.55 -10.11
C ARG A 109 4.60 13.24 -10.83
N TYR A 110 3.40 12.72 -10.61
CA TYR A 110 2.93 11.54 -11.32
C TYR A 110 2.87 11.79 -12.82
N ASP A 111 3.22 10.77 -13.61
CA ASP A 111 3.07 10.81 -15.06
C ASP A 111 1.60 10.97 -15.42
N LYS A 112 1.26 12.03 -16.17
CA LYS A 112 -0.14 12.33 -16.51
C LYS A 112 -0.84 11.13 -17.15
N VAL A 113 -0.17 10.43 -18.05
CA VAL A 113 -0.74 9.27 -18.75
C VAL A 113 -1.10 8.13 -17.78
N LEU A 114 -0.31 7.92 -16.72
CA LEU A 114 -0.65 6.94 -15.69
C LEU A 114 -1.82 7.40 -14.83
N VAL A 115 -1.85 8.68 -14.45
CA VAL A 115 -2.95 9.26 -13.68
C VAL A 115 -4.26 9.17 -14.48
N ASP A 116 -4.22 9.48 -15.78
CA ASP A 116 -5.37 9.33 -16.68
C ASP A 116 -5.82 7.87 -16.74
N PHE A 117 -4.89 6.91 -16.88
CA PHE A 117 -5.22 5.49 -16.84
C PHE A 117 -5.88 5.07 -15.53
N MET A 118 -5.31 5.48 -14.39
CA MET A 118 -5.87 5.19 -13.07
C MET A 118 -7.28 5.80 -12.89
N ASN A 119 -7.49 7.03 -13.34
CA ASN A 119 -8.79 7.70 -13.29
C ASN A 119 -9.85 7.05 -14.17
N GLU A 120 -9.49 6.72 -15.41
CA GLU A 120 -10.45 6.35 -16.44
C GLU A 120 -10.66 4.84 -16.55
N LYS A 121 -9.67 4.04 -16.16
CA LYS A 121 -9.66 2.59 -16.36
C LYS A 121 -9.67 1.79 -15.06
N CYS A 122 -9.44 2.42 -13.91
CA CYS A 122 -9.50 1.77 -12.60
C CYS A 122 -10.69 2.30 -11.80
N ASP A 123 -11.36 1.39 -11.10
CA ASP A 123 -12.42 1.72 -10.15
C ASP A 123 -11.84 1.72 -8.73
N PHE A 124 -11.64 2.90 -8.16
CA PHE A 124 -11.21 3.06 -6.76
C PHE A 124 -12.37 3.38 -5.82
N ALA A 125 -13.64 3.28 -6.28
CA ALA A 125 -14.80 3.73 -5.51
C ALA A 125 -15.01 2.97 -4.18
N VAL A 126 -14.48 1.75 -4.08
CA VAL A 126 -14.57 0.92 -2.87
C VAL A 126 -13.36 1.11 -1.95
N GLU A 127 -12.25 1.65 -2.46
CA GLU A 127 -10.97 1.40 -1.80
C GLU A 127 -10.77 2.22 -0.53
N HIS A 128 -11.38 3.40 -0.40
CA HIS A 128 -11.69 4.05 0.89
C HIS A 128 -12.61 5.25 0.63
N ALA A 129 -13.90 5.18 1.00
CA ALA A 129 -14.88 6.26 0.77
C ALA A 129 -14.52 7.62 1.41
N ASP A 130 -13.44 7.70 2.20
CA ASP A 130 -12.90 8.90 2.84
C ASP A 130 -11.61 9.47 2.18
N GLY A 131 -11.12 8.86 1.10
CA GLY A 131 -9.92 9.32 0.37
C GLY A 131 -8.59 8.71 0.83
N SER A 132 -8.57 7.93 1.92
CA SER A 132 -7.33 7.41 2.54
C SER A 132 -6.52 6.43 1.67
N PHE A 133 -7.10 5.92 0.58
CA PHE A 133 -6.39 5.09 -0.39
C PHE A 133 -5.36 5.90 -1.20
N MET A 134 -5.72 7.09 -1.68
CA MET A 134 -4.76 7.92 -2.40
C MET A 134 -3.62 8.38 -1.48
N ASP A 135 -3.91 8.62 -0.21
CA ASP A 135 -2.91 8.92 0.81
C ASP A 135 -1.91 7.76 1.00
N HIS A 136 -2.42 6.51 0.97
CA HIS A 136 -1.59 5.30 1.02
C HIS A 136 -0.68 5.19 -0.20
N LEU A 137 -1.23 5.35 -1.40
CA LEU A 137 -0.44 5.32 -2.64
C LEU A 137 0.62 6.41 -2.66
N LYS A 138 0.26 7.64 -2.24
CA LYS A 138 1.20 8.76 -2.11
C LYS A 138 2.32 8.43 -1.13
N PHE A 139 1.99 7.89 0.05
CA PHE A 139 3.00 7.49 1.02
C PHE A 139 3.98 6.48 0.43
N CYS A 140 3.48 5.40 -0.17
CA CYS A 140 4.35 4.37 -0.72
C CYS A 140 5.22 4.91 -1.88
N TYR A 141 4.66 5.77 -2.73
CA TYR A 141 5.42 6.44 -3.79
C TYR A 141 6.52 7.36 -3.25
N GLU A 142 6.19 8.27 -2.34
CA GLU A 142 7.15 9.24 -1.79
C GLU A 142 8.22 8.56 -0.93
N TYR A 143 7.84 7.54 -0.15
CA TYR A 143 8.80 6.74 0.62
C TYR A 143 9.76 6.02 -0.33
N SER A 144 9.24 5.35 -1.36
CA SER A 144 10.08 4.65 -2.34
C SER A 144 11.01 5.60 -3.09
N HIS A 145 10.55 6.79 -3.46
CA HIS A 145 11.38 7.76 -4.15
C HIS A 145 12.59 8.18 -3.30
N LYS A 146 12.38 8.43 -2.01
CA LYS A 146 13.45 8.85 -1.10
C LYS A 146 14.36 7.70 -0.66
N HIS A 147 13.76 6.57 -0.31
CA HIS A 147 14.42 5.48 0.43
C HIS A 147 14.63 4.22 -0.41
N PHE A 148 14.25 4.22 -1.68
CA PHE A 148 14.59 3.16 -2.63
C PHE A 148 14.91 3.75 -4.02
N PRO A 149 15.86 4.69 -4.10
CA PRO A 149 16.04 5.57 -5.28
C PRO A 149 16.46 4.82 -6.55
N ASP A 150 17.09 3.66 -6.43
CA ASP A 150 17.53 2.83 -7.56
C ASP A 150 16.39 2.02 -8.21
N ARG A 151 15.16 2.16 -7.71
CA ARG A 151 13.97 1.46 -8.19
C ARG A 151 12.82 2.43 -8.40
N SER A 152 11.94 2.07 -9.33
CA SER A 152 10.85 2.97 -9.73
C SER A 152 9.80 3.09 -8.62
N PRO A 153 9.48 4.32 -8.15
CA PRO A 153 8.39 4.51 -7.21
C PRO A 153 7.01 4.26 -7.86
N ARG A 154 6.93 4.24 -9.20
CA ARG A 154 5.68 3.95 -9.95
C ARG A 154 5.14 2.55 -9.64
N VAL A 155 6.01 1.60 -9.27
CA VAL A 155 5.58 0.27 -8.82
C VAL A 155 4.66 0.39 -7.62
N LEU A 156 5.04 1.19 -6.62
CA LEU A 156 4.26 1.40 -5.40
C LEU A 156 3.11 2.40 -5.57
N LEU A 157 3.08 3.19 -6.63
CA LEU A 157 1.87 3.93 -7.01
C LEU A 157 0.78 3.01 -7.57
N LEU A 158 1.17 1.91 -8.23
CA LEU A 158 0.25 1.03 -8.97
C LEU A 158 0.06 -0.35 -8.32
N HIS A 159 0.64 -0.57 -7.15
CA HIS A 159 0.81 -1.91 -6.59
C HIS A 159 -0.49 -2.67 -6.30
N SER A 160 -1.60 -1.96 -6.10
CA SER A 160 -2.92 -2.51 -5.76
C SER A 160 -3.91 -2.54 -6.94
N ILE A 161 -3.61 -1.92 -8.08
CA ILE A 161 -4.59 -1.81 -9.18
C ILE A 161 -4.96 -3.19 -9.77
N MET A 162 -4.04 -4.15 -9.69
CA MET A 162 -4.23 -5.52 -10.17
C MET A 162 -4.78 -6.47 -9.10
N GLY A 163 -5.20 -5.94 -7.95
CA GLY A 163 -5.77 -6.69 -6.84
C GLY A 163 -5.19 -6.27 -5.50
N VAL A 164 -6.03 -6.38 -4.47
CA VAL A 164 -5.68 -6.06 -3.08
C VAL A 164 -5.65 -7.32 -2.21
N GLY A 165 -5.54 -7.15 -0.88
CA GLY A 165 -5.61 -8.26 0.08
C GLY A 165 -6.94 -9.04 0.06
N THR A 166 -7.98 -8.48 -0.54
CA THR A 166 -9.28 -9.12 -0.80
C THR A 166 -9.47 -9.39 -2.31
N ASN A 167 -10.67 -9.79 -2.74
CA ASN A 167 -10.98 -9.99 -4.16
C ASN A 167 -11.53 -8.73 -4.86
N PHE A 168 -11.11 -7.56 -4.38
CA PHE A 168 -11.34 -6.31 -5.09
C PHE A 168 -10.21 -6.06 -6.09
N PHE A 169 -10.57 -5.60 -7.29
CA PHE A 169 -9.67 -5.37 -8.41
C PHE A 169 -10.02 -4.02 -9.04
N PRO A 170 -9.26 -2.95 -8.73
CA PRO A 170 -9.51 -1.66 -9.33
C PRO A 170 -9.48 -1.71 -10.86
N MET A 171 -8.51 -2.43 -11.43
CA MET A 171 -8.37 -2.63 -12.85
C MET A 171 -8.94 -4.00 -13.28
N LYS A 172 -9.60 -4.05 -14.44
CA LYS A 172 -10.01 -5.32 -15.07
C LYS A 172 -8.86 -5.99 -15.84
N ALA A 173 -8.90 -7.32 -15.95
CA ALA A 173 -7.85 -8.09 -16.61
C ALA A 173 -7.66 -7.75 -18.10
N ASP A 174 -8.69 -7.28 -18.80
CA ASP A 174 -8.60 -6.87 -20.21
C ASP A 174 -7.76 -5.61 -20.43
N LYS A 175 -7.47 -4.84 -19.37
CA LYS A 175 -6.63 -3.63 -19.41
C LYS A 175 -5.14 -3.88 -19.23
N ILE A 176 -4.73 -5.13 -19.00
CA ILE A 176 -3.33 -5.49 -18.81
C ILE A 176 -2.43 -5.07 -20.00
N PRO A 177 -2.82 -5.28 -21.28
CA PRO A 177 -1.99 -4.83 -22.40
C PRO A 177 -1.82 -3.31 -22.46
N GLU A 178 -2.86 -2.55 -22.10
CA GLU A 178 -2.81 -1.09 -22.04
C GLU A 178 -1.85 -0.65 -20.92
N LEU A 179 -2.00 -1.19 -19.70
CA LEU A 179 -1.08 -0.94 -18.59
C LEU A 179 0.39 -1.26 -18.95
N GLN A 180 0.63 -2.41 -19.60
CA GLN A 180 1.96 -2.81 -20.05
C GLN A 180 2.59 -1.79 -21.00
N SER A 181 1.80 -1.15 -21.85
CA SER A 181 2.28 -0.13 -22.80
C SER A 181 2.71 1.18 -22.12
N LEU A 182 2.24 1.42 -20.88
CA LEU A 182 2.55 2.63 -20.11
C LEU A 182 3.77 2.45 -19.19
N LEU A 183 4.22 1.22 -18.98
CA LEU A 183 5.27 0.86 -18.03
C LEU A 183 6.50 0.34 -18.74
N THR A 184 7.66 0.51 -18.11
CA THR A 184 8.83 -0.29 -18.46
C THR A 184 8.56 -1.76 -18.13
N LYS A 185 9.29 -2.66 -18.80
CA LYS A 185 9.20 -4.10 -18.53
C LYS A 185 9.43 -4.42 -17.04
N ALA A 186 10.44 -3.81 -16.42
CA ALA A 186 10.78 -4.03 -15.02
C ALA A 186 9.66 -3.55 -14.08
N GLU A 187 9.08 -2.38 -14.33
CA GLU A 187 7.94 -1.89 -13.54
C GLU A 187 6.74 -2.83 -13.65
N PHE A 188 6.41 -3.28 -14.86
CA PHE A 188 5.29 -4.18 -15.06
C PHE A 188 5.49 -5.53 -14.37
N GLU A 189 6.70 -6.10 -14.43
CA GLU A 189 7.01 -7.35 -13.72
C GLU A 189 6.64 -7.23 -12.23
N HIS A 190 7.07 -6.16 -11.57
CA HIS A 190 6.75 -5.91 -10.17
C HIS A 190 5.26 -5.66 -9.91
N VAL A 191 4.63 -4.76 -10.66
CA VAL A 191 3.20 -4.44 -10.51
C VAL A 191 2.35 -5.71 -10.70
N SER A 192 2.72 -6.54 -11.66
CA SER A 192 1.96 -7.75 -12.01
C SER A 192 2.01 -8.84 -10.95
N ILE A 193 3.11 -8.96 -10.19
CA ILE A 193 3.25 -9.97 -9.13
C ILE A 193 2.98 -9.43 -7.73
N PHE A 194 2.76 -8.12 -7.58
CA PHE A 194 2.61 -7.48 -6.27
C PHE A 194 1.48 -8.08 -5.44
N PRO A 195 0.25 -8.24 -5.97
CA PRO A 195 -0.83 -8.85 -5.19
C PRO A 195 -0.52 -10.30 -4.81
N THR A 196 0.15 -11.05 -5.69
CA THR A 196 0.53 -12.45 -5.43
C THR A 196 1.55 -12.53 -4.31
N MET A 197 2.57 -11.66 -4.35
CA MET A 197 3.60 -11.63 -3.31
C MET A 197 3.00 -11.27 -1.95
N LEU A 198 2.12 -10.26 -1.90
CA LEU A 198 1.38 -9.90 -0.69
C LEU A 198 0.63 -11.12 -0.13
N ARG A 199 -0.11 -11.84 -0.99
CA ARG A 199 -0.88 -13.02 -0.56
C ARG A 199 0.02 -14.15 -0.06
N LEU A 200 1.14 -14.41 -0.73
CA LEU A 200 2.07 -15.46 -0.35
C LEU A 200 2.74 -15.16 1.00
N LEU A 201 3.20 -13.93 1.20
CA LEU A 201 3.79 -13.48 2.46
C LEU A 201 2.79 -13.58 3.62
N GLN A 202 1.56 -13.08 3.43
CA GLN A 202 0.51 -13.13 4.45
C GLN A 202 0.01 -14.55 4.74
N SER A 203 0.04 -15.46 3.74
CA SER A 203 -0.31 -16.87 3.94
C SER A 203 0.70 -17.61 4.82
N GLY A 204 1.93 -17.11 4.92
CA GLY A 204 3.05 -17.66 5.69
C GLY A 204 3.95 -18.61 4.93
N ALA A 205 3.45 -19.38 3.95
CA ALA A 205 4.19 -20.48 3.34
C ALA A 205 5.54 -20.04 2.72
N LEU A 206 5.53 -18.96 1.94
CA LEU A 206 6.76 -18.43 1.34
C LEU A 206 7.74 -17.90 2.40
N MET A 207 7.24 -17.21 3.42
CA MET A 207 8.09 -16.70 4.51
C MET A 207 8.74 -17.84 5.29
N ASP A 208 7.96 -18.86 5.64
CA ASP A 208 8.42 -20.05 6.36
C ASP A 208 9.50 -20.79 5.55
N GLU A 209 9.30 -20.98 4.24
CA GLU A 209 10.30 -21.60 3.37
C GLU A 209 11.60 -20.78 3.29
N LEU A 210 11.51 -19.48 2.98
CA LEU A 210 12.67 -18.60 2.86
C LEU A 210 13.47 -18.52 4.18
N ALA A 211 12.78 -18.54 5.32
CA ALA A 211 13.43 -18.51 6.63
C ALA A 211 14.24 -19.78 6.95
N THR A 212 13.89 -20.91 6.34
CA THR A 212 14.54 -22.22 6.57
C THR A 212 15.68 -22.51 5.59
N LEU A 213 15.70 -21.85 4.43
CA LEU A 213 16.72 -22.07 3.41
C LEU A 213 18.08 -21.49 3.83
N PRO A 214 19.20 -22.23 3.65
CA PRO A 214 20.52 -21.69 3.92
C PRO A 214 20.84 -20.47 3.04
N VAL A 215 21.62 -19.52 3.59
CA VAL A 215 22.06 -18.31 2.87
C VAL A 215 22.70 -18.67 1.52
N GLU A 216 23.58 -19.68 1.49
CA GLU A 216 24.26 -20.12 0.26
C GLU A 216 23.31 -20.72 -0.78
N ARG A 217 22.18 -21.29 -0.35
CA ARG A 217 21.15 -21.76 -1.29
C ARG A 217 20.41 -20.58 -1.90
N LEU A 218 20.02 -19.60 -1.07
CA LEU A 218 19.31 -18.40 -1.52
C LEU A 218 20.15 -17.49 -2.42
N ARG A 219 21.47 -17.42 -2.21
CA ARG A 219 22.40 -16.74 -3.14
C ARG A 219 22.38 -17.32 -4.54
N ARG A 220 22.04 -18.61 -4.67
CA ARG A 220 21.92 -19.32 -5.95
C ARG A 220 20.52 -19.26 -6.55
N LEU A 221 19.58 -18.50 -5.97
CA LEU A 221 18.27 -18.30 -6.56
C LEU A 221 18.42 -17.74 -7.97
N LYS A 222 17.79 -18.38 -8.94
CA LYS A 222 17.76 -17.96 -10.35
C LYS A 222 16.44 -17.28 -10.67
N SER A 223 15.33 -17.89 -10.28
CA SER A 223 14.00 -17.39 -10.59
C SER A 223 12.96 -17.79 -9.57
N PHE A 224 11.87 -17.02 -9.58
CA PHE A 224 10.66 -17.26 -8.83
C PHE A 224 9.50 -17.34 -9.82
N THR A 225 8.70 -18.40 -9.74
CA THR A 225 7.52 -18.60 -10.57
C THR A 225 6.28 -18.65 -9.68
N CYS A 226 5.21 -17.95 -10.05
CA CYS A 226 3.96 -17.89 -9.29
C CYS A 226 2.77 -17.65 -10.23
N HIS A 227 1.56 -17.55 -9.66
CA HIS A 227 0.34 -17.22 -10.39
C HIS A 227 -0.12 -15.79 -10.07
N ARG A 228 -0.40 -14.98 -11.08
CA ARG A 228 -0.91 -13.62 -10.89
C ARG A 228 -2.34 -13.64 -10.35
N VAL A 229 -2.64 -12.83 -9.34
CA VAL A 229 -3.97 -12.82 -8.70
C VAL A 229 -5.13 -12.57 -9.65
N ILE A 230 -5.02 -11.57 -10.56
CA ILE A 230 -6.17 -11.11 -11.36
C ILE A 230 -6.69 -12.11 -12.39
N ASP A 231 -5.83 -12.99 -12.91
CA ASP A 231 -6.17 -13.90 -14.02
C ASP A 231 -5.50 -15.28 -13.92
N ASN A 232 -4.86 -15.57 -12.80
CA ASN A 232 -4.16 -16.82 -12.48
C ASN A 232 -3.06 -17.24 -13.47
N LYS A 233 -2.63 -16.33 -14.37
CA LYS A 233 -1.55 -16.63 -15.32
C LYS A 233 -0.24 -16.84 -14.58
N THR A 234 0.51 -17.84 -15.01
CA THR A 234 1.85 -18.09 -14.50
C THR A 234 2.80 -16.97 -14.93
N VAL A 235 3.57 -16.46 -13.98
CA VAL A 235 4.59 -15.44 -14.18
C VAL A 235 5.89 -15.93 -13.57
N THR A 236 6.99 -15.83 -14.33
CA THR A 236 8.35 -16.14 -13.87
C THR A 236 9.17 -14.87 -13.90
N VAL A 237 9.83 -14.56 -12.79
CA VAL A 237 10.74 -13.43 -12.66
C VAL A 237 12.12 -13.89 -12.21
N GLY A 238 13.16 -13.14 -12.57
CA GLY A 238 14.52 -13.40 -12.11
C GLY A 238 14.71 -13.11 -10.62
N ALA A 239 15.79 -13.63 -10.04
CA ALA A 239 16.10 -13.45 -8.62
C ALA A 239 16.22 -11.98 -8.20
N GLN A 240 16.77 -11.11 -9.05
CA GLN A 240 16.87 -9.68 -8.74
C GLN A 240 15.49 -9.05 -8.55
N VAL A 241 14.55 -9.31 -9.47
CA VAL A 241 13.16 -8.86 -9.40
C VAL A 241 12.47 -9.43 -8.17
N PHE A 242 12.71 -10.71 -7.84
CA PHE A 242 12.18 -11.31 -6.61
C PHE A 242 12.62 -10.56 -5.34
N TRP A 243 13.92 -10.26 -5.20
CA TRP A 243 14.43 -9.54 -4.02
C TRP A 243 13.96 -8.08 -3.96
N ASP A 244 13.92 -7.40 -5.10
CA ASP A 244 13.37 -6.05 -5.18
C ASP A 244 11.87 -6.04 -4.84
N GLN A 245 11.13 -7.07 -5.26
CA GLN A 245 9.71 -7.23 -4.93
C GLN A 245 9.49 -7.36 -3.42
N LEU A 246 10.33 -8.12 -2.71
CA LEU A 246 10.27 -8.21 -1.26
C LEU A 246 10.55 -6.87 -0.56
N ASN A 247 11.45 -6.04 -1.10
CA ASN A 247 11.68 -4.68 -0.58
C ASN A 247 10.46 -3.77 -0.81
N TYR A 248 9.79 -3.86 -1.95
CA TYR A 248 8.54 -3.15 -2.17
C TYR A 248 7.44 -3.56 -1.18
N GLN A 249 7.34 -4.87 -0.86
CA GLN A 249 6.42 -5.36 0.17
C GLN A 249 6.79 -4.83 1.56
N LEU A 250 8.08 -4.74 1.88
CA LEU A 250 8.55 -4.17 3.14
C LEU A 250 8.13 -2.70 3.29
N VAL A 251 8.30 -1.88 2.23
CA VAL A 251 7.85 -0.48 2.22
C VAL A 251 6.33 -0.39 2.36
N HIS A 252 5.58 -1.24 1.66
CA HIS A 252 4.11 -1.28 1.77
C HIS A 252 3.66 -1.62 3.19
N LEU A 253 4.33 -2.54 3.89
CA LEU A 253 4.00 -2.91 5.27
C LEU A 253 4.20 -1.75 6.27
N LEU A 254 5.10 -0.80 6.01
CA LEU A 254 5.33 0.36 6.89
C LEU A 254 4.04 1.15 7.16
N ASP A 255 3.15 1.25 6.17
CA ASP A 255 1.92 2.03 6.31
C ASP A 255 0.87 1.34 7.21
N PHE A 256 1.07 0.07 7.56
CA PHE A 256 0.15 -0.70 8.40
C PHE A 256 0.66 -0.96 9.81
N LEU A 257 1.86 -0.45 10.12
CA LEU A 257 2.43 -0.52 11.46
C LEU A 257 1.64 0.34 12.45
N PRO A 258 1.46 -0.11 13.70
CA PRO A 258 0.91 0.73 14.75
C PRO A 258 1.76 1.99 14.92
N ALA A 259 1.14 3.16 15.06
CA ALA A 259 1.93 4.40 15.24
C ALA A 259 2.57 4.47 16.64
N SER A 260 2.07 3.70 17.61
CA SER A 260 2.63 3.66 18.95
C SER A 260 2.36 2.32 19.65
N SER A 261 3.04 2.13 20.77
CA SER A 261 2.88 1.04 21.74
C SER A 261 3.14 -0.35 21.13
N TRP A 262 4.24 -0.48 20.36
CA TRP A 262 4.56 -1.68 19.60
C TRP A 262 4.66 -2.94 20.45
N LYS A 263 5.21 -2.86 21.67
CA LYS A 263 5.30 -4.02 22.56
C LYS A 263 3.93 -4.50 23.04
N ARG A 264 2.94 -3.60 23.08
CA ARG A 264 1.54 -3.94 23.38
C ARG A 264 0.84 -4.59 22.19
N HIS A 265 1.24 -4.23 20.98
CA HIS A 265 0.73 -4.76 19.71
C HIS A 265 1.64 -5.85 19.13
N ALA A 266 2.38 -6.58 19.97
CA ALA A 266 3.31 -7.64 19.54
C ALA A 266 2.60 -8.81 18.84
N ASP A 267 1.29 -8.94 19.02
CA ASP A 267 0.41 -9.89 18.33
C ASP A 267 -0.18 -9.34 17.02
N ASP A 268 0.14 -8.10 16.63
CA ASP A 268 -0.33 -7.51 15.37
C ASP A 268 0.32 -8.21 14.16
N ASN A 269 -0.53 -8.71 13.27
CA ASN A 269 -0.10 -9.46 12.09
C ASN A 269 0.80 -8.63 11.16
N PHE A 270 0.54 -7.34 10.99
CA PHE A 270 1.36 -6.50 10.11
C PHE A 270 2.71 -6.19 10.72
N LEU A 271 2.76 -5.90 12.03
CA LEU A 271 4.02 -5.72 12.75
C LEU A 271 4.87 -6.99 12.68
N LYS A 272 4.25 -8.15 12.90
CA LYS A 272 4.95 -9.44 12.80
C LYS A 272 5.47 -9.71 11.38
N SER A 273 4.63 -9.57 10.35
CA SER A 273 5.07 -9.76 8.96
C SER A 273 6.18 -8.79 8.56
N PHE A 274 6.13 -7.54 9.02
CA PHE A 274 7.19 -6.56 8.81
C PHE A 274 8.49 -7.00 9.46
N GLN A 275 8.46 -7.40 10.74
CA GLN A 275 9.64 -7.85 11.48
C GLN A 275 10.28 -9.09 10.84
N GLU A 276 9.46 -10.06 10.44
CA GLU A 276 9.93 -11.28 9.77
C GLU A 276 10.56 -10.95 8.42
N LEU A 277 9.92 -10.11 7.61
CA LEU A 277 10.43 -9.73 6.29
C LEU A 277 11.71 -8.87 6.37
N HIS A 278 11.74 -7.89 7.28
CA HIS A 278 12.93 -7.07 7.54
C HIS A 278 14.10 -7.94 8.00
N GLY A 279 13.84 -8.83 8.96
CA GLY A 279 14.84 -9.77 9.48
C GLY A 279 15.37 -10.74 8.42
N LEU A 280 14.48 -11.25 7.55
CA LEU A 280 14.86 -12.08 6.41
C LEU A 280 15.78 -11.30 5.45
N LEU A 281 15.34 -10.13 4.98
CA LEU A 281 16.12 -9.33 4.04
C LEU A 281 17.46 -8.90 4.62
N THR A 282 17.52 -8.55 5.90
CA THR A 282 18.76 -8.20 6.61
C THR A 282 19.71 -9.39 6.68
N ARG A 283 19.22 -10.56 7.15
CA ARG A 283 20.03 -11.77 7.30
C ARG A 283 20.65 -12.25 5.99
N HIS A 284 19.95 -12.05 4.87
CA HIS A 284 20.39 -12.48 3.54
C HIS A 284 21.09 -11.39 2.74
N GLU A 285 21.38 -10.23 3.34
CA GLU A 285 22.02 -9.08 2.66
C GLU A 285 21.21 -8.62 1.43
N GLN A 286 19.88 -8.71 1.51
CA GLN A 286 18.92 -8.32 0.46
C GLN A 286 18.05 -7.13 0.86
N LEU A 287 18.31 -6.48 1.99
CA LEU A 287 17.68 -5.20 2.34
C LEU A 287 18.28 -4.09 1.47
N ARG A 288 17.51 -3.63 0.49
CA ARG A 288 17.92 -2.66 -0.54
C ARG A 288 17.26 -1.30 -0.39
N CYS A 289 16.10 -1.25 0.25
CA CYS A 289 15.46 0.01 0.64
C CYS A 289 15.93 0.44 2.04
N THR A 290 16.01 1.75 2.29
CA THR A 290 16.34 2.31 3.59
C THR A 290 15.16 2.12 4.54
N VAL A 291 15.34 1.26 5.54
CA VAL A 291 14.43 1.03 6.66
C VAL A 291 15.26 0.79 7.92
N ASP A 292 15.53 1.87 8.66
CA ASP A 292 16.33 1.85 9.90
C ASP A 292 15.48 1.39 11.09
N TYR A 293 15.21 0.08 11.16
CA TYR A 293 14.38 -0.52 12.19
C TYR A 293 15.20 -1.10 13.35
N ASP A 294 14.87 -0.67 14.56
CA ASP A 294 15.36 -1.26 15.80
C ASP A 294 14.23 -2.01 16.53
N ALA A 295 14.38 -3.33 16.65
CA ALA A 295 13.39 -4.18 17.31
C ALA A 295 13.32 -3.99 18.84
N THR A 296 14.29 -3.28 19.43
CA THR A 296 14.32 -2.95 20.87
C THR A 296 13.54 -1.67 21.17
N GLU A 297 13.41 -0.78 20.18
CA GLU A 297 12.53 0.38 20.22
C GLU A 297 11.07 -0.09 20.37
N GLY A 298 10.31 0.61 21.21
CA GLY A 298 8.90 0.29 21.44
C GLY A 298 8.49 0.33 22.89
N SER A 299 7.27 0.77 23.13
CA SER A 299 6.67 0.90 24.45
C SER A 299 5.57 -0.14 24.66
N SER A 300 5.38 -0.55 25.91
CA SER A 300 4.22 -1.35 26.36
C SER A 300 3.09 -0.49 26.94
N SER A 301 3.23 0.84 26.89
CA SER A 301 2.26 1.77 27.47
C SER A 301 0.86 1.56 26.88
N ALA A 302 -0.16 1.70 27.73
CA ALA A 302 -1.55 1.77 27.31
C ALA A 302 -2.02 3.22 27.15
N GLU A 303 -1.16 4.20 27.45
CA GLU A 303 -1.47 5.61 27.35
C GLU A 303 -1.79 5.99 25.91
N GLY A 304 -2.87 6.76 25.73
CA GLY A 304 -3.34 7.18 24.43
C GLY A 304 -4.00 6.09 23.59
N GLN A 305 -4.12 4.84 24.06
CA GLN A 305 -4.82 3.78 23.32
C GLN A 305 -6.33 3.79 23.60
N PRO A 306 -7.19 3.48 22.63
CA PRO A 306 -8.62 3.42 22.85
C PRO A 306 -8.96 2.20 23.73
N ARG A 307 -9.84 2.39 24.71
CA ARG A 307 -10.33 1.30 25.58
C ARG A 307 -11.66 0.77 25.06
N THR A 308 -11.60 -0.17 24.11
CA THR A 308 -12.79 -0.81 23.54
C THR A 308 -13.00 -2.23 24.10
N LEU A 309 -14.23 -2.75 24.02
CA LEU A 309 -14.50 -4.17 24.34
C LEU A 309 -13.68 -5.12 23.46
N VAL A 310 -13.43 -4.75 22.20
CA VAL A 310 -12.59 -5.52 21.26
C VAL A 310 -11.13 -5.53 21.71
N SER A 311 -10.60 -4.41 22.21
CA SER A 311 -9.23 -4.34 22.75
C SER A 311 -9.03 -5.26 23.97
N LEU A 312 -10.08 -5.45 24.78
CA LEU A 312 -10.07 -6.40 25.91
C LEU A 312 -10.13 -7.85 25.42
N LEU A 313 -10.96 -8.14 24.41
CA LEU A 313 -11.04 -9.46 23.79
C LEU A 313 -9.75 -9.86 23.08
N ARG A 314 -9.05 -8.91 22.43
CA ARG A 314 -7.75 -9.17 21.77
C ARG A 314 -6.71 -9.68 22.76
N GLY A 315 -6.68 -9.15 23.98
CA GLY A 315 -5.80 -9.64 25.04
C GLY A 315 -6.06 -11.09 25.49
N VAL A 316 -7.18 -11.68 25.09
CA VAL A 316 -7.59 -13.05 25.46
C VAL A 316 -7.43 -14.05 24.30
N VAL A 317 -7.43 -13.58 23.04
CA VAL A 317 -7.28 -14.45 21.87
C VAL A 317 -5.80 -14.76 21.64
N PRO A 318 -5.38 -16.04 21.59
CA PRO A 318 -3.99 -16.38 21.28
C PRO A 318 -3.61 -15.90 19.88
N SER A 319 -2.41 -15.34 19.74
CA SER A 319 -1.90 -14.80 18.46
C SER A 319 -1.91 -15.84 17.33
N SER A 320 -1.63 -17.11 17.63
CA SER A 320 -1.69 -18.22 16.67
C SER A 320 -3.09 -18.41 16.07
N VAL A 321 -4.15 -18.20 16.86
CA VAL A 321 -5.54 -18.29 16.40
C VAL A 321 -5.86 -17.13 15.46
N ALA A 322 -5.51 -15.90 15.84
CA ALA A 322 -5.72 -14.72 15.00
C ALA A 322 -4.98 -14.81 13.65
N ILE A 323 -3.73 -15.29 13.66
CA ILE A 323 -2.93 -15.54 12.45
C ILE A 323 -3.61 -16.61 11.57
N ASN A 324 -4.02 -17.74 12.15
CA ASN A 324 -4.67 -18.81 11.39
C ASN A 324 -6.00 -18.38 10.76
N MET A 325 -6.77 -17.55 11.46
CA MET A 325 -7.99 -16.97 10.90
C MET A 325 -7.70 -16.07 9.71
N ALA A 326 -6.71 -15.18 9.81
CA ALA A 326 -6.31 -14.30 8.71
C ALA A 326 -5.82 -15.09 7.49
N ARG A 327 -4.96 -16.10 7.71
CA ARG A 327 -4.50 -17.03 6.67
C ARG A 327 -5.66 -17.79 6.03
N GLY A 328 -6.63 -18.23 6.83
CA GLY A 328 -7.84 -18.91 6.36
C GLY A 328 -8.72 -18.03 5.47
N ALA A 329 -8.94 -16.77 5.87
CA ALA A 329 -9.68 -15.80 5.07
C ALA A 329 -9.02 -15.55 3.71
N LEU A 330 -7.70 -15.40 3.69
CA LEU A 330 -6.95 -15.19 2.45
C LEU A 330 -7.02 -16.40 1.50
N ARG A 331 -6.94 -17.62 2.04
CA ARG A 331 -7.14 -18.86 1.27
C ARG A 331 -8.55 -18.94 0.68
N LYS A 332 -9.56 -18.52 1.46
CA LYS A 332 -10.94 -18.45 0.98
C LYS A 332 -11.07 -17.45 -0.17
N PHE A 333 -10.49 -16.25 -0.04
CA PHE A 333 -10.49 -15.25 -1.12
C PHE A 333 -9.85 -15.80 -2.39
N SER A 334 -8.64 -16.35 -2.33
CA SER A 334 -8.01 -16.95 -3.52
C SER A 334 -8.84 -18.07 -4.14
N LYS A 335 -9.42 -18.96 -3.33
CA LYS A 335 -10.28 -20.05 -3.83
C LYS A 335 -11.50 -19.53 -4.60
N GLN A 336 -12.12 -18.43 -4.15
CA GLN A 336 -13.31 -17.85 -4.79
C GLN A 336 -13.04 -17.37 -6.23
N ILE A 337 -11.81 -16.95 -6.53
CA ILE A 337 -11.41 -16.44 -7.85
C ILE A 337 -10.56 -17.44 -8.64
N GLY A 338 -10.36 -18.65 -8.12
CA GLY A 338 -9.50 -19.66 -8.76
C GLY A 338 -8.00 -19.30 -8.78
N HIS A 339 -7.54 -18.42 -7.87
CA HIS A 339 -6.14 -18.06 -7.74
C HIS A 339 -5.36 -19.17 -7.02
N SER A 340 -4.26 -19.62 -7.62
CA SER A 340 -3.33 -20.59 -7.02
C SER A 340 -2.30 -19.92 -6.12
N PHE A 341 -1.99 -20.56 -4.99
CA PHE A 341 -0.85 -20.20 -4.14
C PHE A 341 0.42 -20.97 -4.53
N ASP A 342 0.39 -21.80 -5.57
CA ASP A 342 1.57 -22.54 -6.01
C ASP A 342 2.65 -21.57 -6.46
N TYR A 343 3.88 -21.84 -6.02
CA TYR A 343 5.05 -21.12 -6.47
C TYR A 343 6.25 -22.07 -6.51
N THR A 344 7.26 -21.68 -7.28
CA THR A 344 8.51 -22.42 -7.42
C THR A 344 9.69 -21.48 -7.29
N LEU A 345 10.63 -21.83 -6.41
CA LEU A 345 11.98 -21.24 -6.37
C LEU A 345 12.93 -22.13 -7.17
N THR A 346 13.50 -21.60 -8.25
CA THR A 346 14.49 -22.33 -9.06
C THR A 346 15.88 -21.81 -8.72
N PHE A 347 16.81 -22.73 -8.47
CA PHE A 347 18.18 -22.43 -8.06
C PHE A 347 19.20 -22.90 -9.11
N ALA A 348 20.41 -22.36 -9.07
CA ALA A 348 21.53 -22.90 -9.82
C ALA A 348 21.89 -24.32 -9.34
N GLU A 349 22.37 -25.15 -10.26
CA GLU A 349 23.01 -26.43 -9.94
C GLU A 349 24.30 -26.19 -9.13
N GLU A 350 24.76 -27.21 -8.42
CA GLU A 350 25.96 -27.17 -7.57
C GLU A 350 27.26 -27.12 -8.37
#